data_AF-K2EJL5-F1
#
_entry.id   AF-K2EJL5-F1
#
_cell.length_a   1.000
_cell.length_b   1.000
_cell.length_c   1.000
_cell.angle_alpha   90.00
_cell.angle_beta   90.00
_cell.angle_gamma   90.00
#
_symmetry.space_group_name_H-M   'P 1'
#
loop_
_entity.id
_entity.type
_entity.pdbx_description
1 polymer ?
#
loop_
_entity_poly.entity_id
_entity_poly.type
_entity_poly.pdbx_seq_one_letter_code
_entity_poly.pdbx_strand_id
1 'polypeptide(L)'
;MFLVGSIILGQLLAKNIGKLFSKIHSGAGMKFTVIISFGLVFAYLASIIGLAPIVGAFAAGLILDPVHFKFFKDPKVVEHIKDAVKDAEPVLKGNITKIINKHSDHNIEELINPIGYFLIPIFFVVTGMAVKLETMFDMKVLSVALALTIVAFIGKIIAGFVAGKGVNKILIGFGMVPRGEVGLIFATIGKTLGVVSDEVFSIIVIMVILTTLLTPPILTYLLKKSAKNETPVVA
;
A
#
# COMPACT_ATOMS: atom_id res chain seq x y z
N MET A 1 -18.69 4.68 -4.93
CA MET A 1 -18.81 6.13 -5.17
C MET A 1 -17.65 6.92 -4.58
N PHE A 2 -17.29 6.73 -3.30
CA PHE A 2 -16.18 7.47 -2.66
C PHE A 2 -14.86 7.37 -3.43
N LEU A 3 -14.42 6.16 -3.78
CA LEU A 3 -13.11 5.93 -4.43
C LEU A 3 -13.02 6.55 -5.84
N VAL A 4 -14.11 6.44 -6.60
CA VAL A 4 -14.25 7.09 -7.93
C VAL A 4 -14.26 8.61 -7.77
N GLY A 5 -15.00 9.13 -6.78
CA GLY A 5 -15.02 10.55 -6.43
C GLY A 5 -13.63 11.07 -6.06
N SER A 6 -12.88 10.36 -5.23
CA SER A 6 -11.52 10.75 -4.83
C SER A 6 -10.53 10.74 -6.00
N ILE A 7 -10.65 9.80 -6.95
CA ILE A 7 -9.80 9.76 -8.14
C ILE A 7 -10.11 10.96 -9.06
N ILE A 8 -11.39 11.23 -9.34
CA ILE A 8 -11.80 12.35 -10.19
C ILE A 8 -11.41 13.69 -9.53
N LEU A 9 -11.68 13.83 -8.23
CA LEU A 9 -11.32 15.01 -7.46
C LEU A 9 -9.79 15.17 -7.40
N GLY A 10 -9.05 14.07 -7.29
CA GLY A 10 -7.59 14.07 -7.33
C GLY A 10 -7.03 14.59 -8.64
N GLN A 11 -7.55 14.11 -9.77
CA GLN A 11 -7.14 14.59 -11.09
C GLN A 11 -7.44 16.08 -11.28
N LEU A 12 -8.56 16.57 -10.75
CA LEU A 12 -8.97 17.97 -10.87
C LEU A 12 -8.17 18.88 -9.93
N LEU A 13 -7.88 18.42 -8.72
CA LEU A 13 -7.12 19.18 -7.71
C LEU A 13 -5.61 19.08 -7.89
N ALA A 14 -5.08 18.07 -8.59
CA ALA A 14 -3.63 17.84 -8.76
C ALA A 14 -2.90 19.08 -9.30
N LYS A 15 -3.50 19.81 -10.24
CA LYS A 15 -2.90 21.04 -10.81
C LYS A 15 -2.84 22.18 -9.79
N ASN A 16 -3.84 22.31 -8.93
CA ASN A 16 -3.93 23.37 -7.93
C ASN A 16 -3.07 23.05 -6.70
N ILE A 17 -3.09 21.80 -6.24
CA ILE A 17 -2.24 21.27 -5.18
C ILE A 17 -0.77 21.38 -5.59
N GLY A 18 -0.40 20.94 -6.81
CA GLY A 18 0.97 21.07 -7.30
C GLY A 18 1.48 22.51 -7.35
N LYS A 19 0.63 23.47 -7.73
CA LYS A 19 0.96 24.92 -7.69
C LYS A 19 1.06 25.48 -6.27
N LEU A 20 0.26 24.98 -5.33
CA LEU A 20 0.36 25.35 -3.92
C LEU A 20 1.67 24.83 -3.32
N PHE A 21 2.02 23.58 -3.64
CA PHE A 21 3.25 22.92 -3.20
C PHE A 21 4.51 23.57 -3.78
N SER A 22 4.47 24.05 -5.04
CA SER A 22 5.63 24.69 -5.67
C SER A 22 5.96 26.08 -5.12
N LYS A 23 5.01 26.75 -4.45
CA LYS A 23 5.23 28.04 -3.77
C LYS A 23 5.85 27.88 -2.37
N ILE A 24 5.83 26.67 -1.83
CA ILE A 24 6.34 26.37 -0.49
C ILE A 24 7.83 26.00 -0.62
N HIS A 25 8.68 26.58 0.24
CA HIS A 25 10.14 26.42 0.19
C HIS A 25 10.59 24.96 0.05
N SER A 26 11.60 24.72 -0.80
CA SER A 26 12.06 23.41 -1.29
C SER A 26 12.71 22.47 -0.25
N GLY A 27 12.60 22.78 1.05
CA GLY A 27 13.20 21.97 2.11
C GLY A 27 12.46 20.63 2.29
N ALA A 28 13.21 19.54 2.47
CA ALA A 28 12.64 18.20 2.67
C ALA A 28 11.64 18.15 3.84
N GLY A 29 11.94 18.83 4.96
CA GLY A 29 11.04 18.90 6.12
C GLY A 29 9.71 19.61 5.83
N MET A 30 9.69 20.58 4.92
CA MET A 30 8.45 21.26 4.56
C MET A 30 7.58 20.39 3.66
N LYS A 31 8.18 19.68 2.68
CA LYS A 31 7.46 18.70 1.86
C LYS A 31 6.78 17.66 2.74
N PHE A 32 7.54 17.08 3.67
CA PHE A 32 7.04 16.11 4.66
C PHE A 32 5.82 16.65 5.43
N THR A 33 5.94 17.86 5.98
CA THR A 33 4.88 18.49 6.77
C THR A 33 3.59 18.66 5.96
N VAL A 34 3.71 19.08 4.70
CA VAL A 34 2.54 19.26 3.83
C VAL A 34 1.87 17.92 3.51
N ILE A 35 2.64 16.87 3.22
CA ILE A 35 2.10 15.54 2.93
C ILE A 35 1.32 14.99 4.12
N ILE A 36 1.92 15.08 5.33
CA ILE A 36 1.27 14.62 6.56
C ILE A 36 0.02 15.44 6.87
N SER A 37 0.11 16.76 6.77
CA SER A 37 -1.05 17.64 7.00
C SER A 37 -2.18 17.33 6.01
N PHE A 38 -1.86 17.10 4.74
CA PHE A 38 -2.83 16.73 3.72
C PHE A 38 -3.50 15.40 4.02
N GLY A 39 -2.72 14.37 4.39
CA GLY A 39 -3.24 13.08 4.82
C GLY A 39 -4.17 13.18 6.04
N LEU A 40 -3.76 13.94 7.06
CA LEU A 40 -4.56 14.17 8.27
C LEU A 40 -5.86 14.92 8.00
N VAL A 41 -5.82 15.95 7.15
CA VAL A 41 -7.02 16.69 6.74
C VAL A 41 -8.01 15.76 6.04
N PHE A 42 -7.55 14.93 5.10
CA PHE A 42 -8.44 13.98 4.42
C PHE A 42 -8.96 12.89 5.35
N ALA A 43 -8.14 12.38 6.27
CA ALA A 43 -8.58 11.44 7.30
C ALA A 43 -9.66 12.05 8.20
N TYR A 44 -9.48 13.32 8.60
CA TYR A 44 -10.46 14.06 9.39
C TYR A 44 -11.76 14.32 8.61
N LEU A 45 -11.66 14.74 7.35
CA LEU A 45 -12.84 14.92 6.48
C LEU A 45 -13.61 13.62 6.30
N ALA A 46 -12.92 12.49 6.10
CA ALA A 46 -13.56 11.17 6.05
C ALA A 46 -14.32 10.86 7.34
N SER A 47 -13.74 11.18 8.50
CA SER A 47 -14.40 11.01 9.80
C SER A 47 -15.67 11.85 9.94
N ILE A 48 -15.69 13.10 9.45
CA ILE A 48 -16.88 13.98 9.53
C ILE A 48 -18.06 13.40 8.75
N ILE A 49 -17.79 12.77 7.61
CA ILE A 49 -18.83 12.17 6.76
C ILE A 49 -19.16 10.72 7.16
N GLY A 50 -18.68 10.26 8.33
CA GLY A 50 -18.96 8.93 8.88
C GLY A 50 -18.17 7.78 8.23
N LEU A 51 -17.14 8.09 7.44
CA LEU A 51 -16.21 7.08 6.92
C LEU A 51 -15.05 6.85 7.89
N ALA A 52 -14.44 5.68 7.77
CA ALA A 52 -13.20 5.37 8.48
C ALA A 52 -12.07 6.34 8.06
N PRO A 53 -11.31 6.94 9.00
CA PRO A 53 -10.23 7.89 8.69
C PRO A 53 -9.18 7.34 7.70
N ILE A 54 -8.91 6.04 7.76
CA ILE A 54 -7.97 5.35 6.86
C ILE A 54 -8.38 5.45 5.38
N VAL A 55 -9.68 5.51 5.09
CA VAL A 55 -10.21 5.66 3.74
C VAL A 55 -9.90 7.07 3.21
N GLY A 56 -9.94 8.07 4.10
CA GLY A 56 -9.49 9.44 3.80
C GLY A 56 -7.99 9.52 3.56
N ALA A 57 -7.17 8.94 4.44
CA ALA A 57 -5.72 8.91 4.27
C ALA A 57 -5.28 8.20 2.97
N PHE A 58 -5.93 7.08 2.62
CA PHE A 58 -5.70 6.38 1.36
C PHE A 58 -6.09 7.23 0.14
N ALA A 59 -7.25 7.91 0.20
CA ALA A 59 -7.65 8.85 -0.85
C ALA A 59 -6.64 10.00 -1.01
N ALA A 60 -6.12 10.56 0.10
CA ALA A 60 -5.06 11.56 0.04
C ALA A 60 -3.80 11.03 -0.65
N GLY A 61 -3.39 9.79 -0.37
CA GLY A 61 -2.29 9.13 -1.06
C GLY A 61 -2.52 9.03 -2.57
N LEU A 62 -3.70 8.56 -3.01
CA LEU A 62 -4.05 8.48 -4.43
C LEU A 62 -4.10 9.84 -5.13
N ILE A 63 -4.47 10.91 -4.41
CA ILE A 63 -4.48 12.29 -4.95
C ILE A 63 -3.06 12.83 -5.10
N LEU A 64 -2.16 12.48 -4.17
CA LEU A 64 -0.78 12.93 -4.19
C LEU A 64 0.08 12.14 -5.18
N ASP A 65 -0.21 10.86 -5.42
CA ASP A 65 0.49 9.97 -6.35
C ASP A 65 0.81 10.62 -7.73
N PRO A 66 -0.15 11.22 -8.46
CA PRO A 66 0.13 11.88 -9.75
C PRO A 66 0.90 13.21 -9.63
N VAL A 67 0.98 13.83 -8.44
CA VAL A 67 1.67 15.12 -8.23
C VAL A 67 3.20 14.95 -8.19
N HIS A 68 3.69 13.73 -7.98
CA HIS A 68 5.12 13.38 -7.92
C HIS A 68 5.92 13.79 -9.16
N PHE A 69 5.31 13.77 -10.34
CA PHE A 69 6.07 13.82 -11.59
C PHE A 69 6.30 15.21 -12.18
N LYS A 70 5.68 16.28 -11.65
CA LYS A 70 5.69 17.59 -12.36
C LYS A 70 6.21 18.79 -11.60
N PHE A 71 6.35 18.74 -10.27
CA PHE A 71 6.51 19.97 -9.48
C PHE A 71 7.63 19.96 -8.44
N PHE A 72 8.40 18.88 -8.31
CA PHE A 72 9.52 18.86 -7.38
C PHE A 72 10.81 19.34 -8.08
N LYS A 73 11.48 20.31 -7.46
CA LYS A 73 12.82 20.75 -7.90
C LYS A 73 13.81 19.60 -7.77
N ASP A 74 14.67 19.49 -8.78
CA ASP A 74 15.79 18.57 -8.81
C ASP A 74 16.66 18.71 -7.54
N PRO A 75 17.25 17.62 -7.03
CA PRO A 75 18.27 17.70 -5.98
C PRO A 75 19.40 18.65 -6.35
N LYS A 76 20.00 19.31 -5.35
CA LYS A 76 21.17 20.20 -5.58
C LYS A 76 22.30 19.50 -6.34
N VAL A 77 22.51 18.21 -6.10
CA VAL A 77 23.50 17.40 -6.83
C VAL A 77 23.15 17.26 -8.31
N VAL A 78 21.86 17.12 -8.64
CA VAL A 78 21.37 17.05 -10.03
C VAL A 78 21.52 18.38 -10.72
N GLU A 79 21.21 19.49 -10.03
CA GLU A 79 21.47 20.85 -10.54
C GLU A 79 22.97 21.06 -10.81
N HIS A 80 23.84 20.70 -9.86
CA HIS A 80 25.29 20.83 -10.03
C HIS A 80 25.83 19.97 -11.19
N ILE A 81 25.32 18.74 -11.37
CA ILE A 81 25.75 17.90 -12.49
C ILE A 81 25.24 18.49 -13.81
N LYS A 82 23.97 18.94 -13.88
CA LYS A 82 23.41 19.59 -15.08
C LYS A 82 24.20 20.84 -15.47
N ASP A 83 24.65 21.63 -14.49
CA ASP A 83 25.53 22.78 -14.70
C ASP A 83 26.92 22.35 -15.17
N ALA A 84 27.51 21.31 -14.59
CA ALA A 84 28.83 20.79 -14.98
C ALA A 84 28.87 20.22 -16.40
N VAL A 85 27.76 19.65 -16.91
CA VAL A 85 27.64 19.13 -18.29
C VAL A 85 26.97 20.10 -19.26
N LYS A 86 26.79 21.36 -18.87
CA LYS A 86 26.09 22.36 -19.69
C LYS A 86 26.74 22.54 -21.06
N ASP A 87 28.07 22.56 -21.08
CA ASP A 87 28.93 22.81 -22.24
C ASP A 87 29.55 21.52 -22.83
N ALA A 88 29.10 20.35 -22.38
CA ALA A 88 29.54 19.07 -22.90
C ALA A 88 28.99 18.78 -24.31
N GLU A 89 29.62 17.85 -25.02
CA GLU A 89 29.19 17.39 -26.34
C GLU A 89 27.71 16.95 -26.32
N PRO A 90 26.90 17.27 -27.36
CA PRO A 90 25.44 17.07 -27.34
C PRO A 90 25.02 15.63 -27.01
N VAL A 91 25.77 14.64 -27.49
CA VAL A 91 25.53 13.22 -27.25
C VAL A 91 25.78 12.85 -25.78
N LEU A 92 26.89 13.32 -25.20
CA LEU A 92 27.24 13.08 -23.80
C LEU A 92 26.26 13.75 -22.85
N LYS A 93 25.89 15.00 -23.12
CA LYS A 93 24.87 15.74 -22.37
C LYS A 93 23.51 15.01 -22.39
N GLY A 94 23.10 14.50 -23.55
CA GLY A 94 21.88 13.71 -23.69
C GLY A 94 21.90 12.43 -22.85
N ASN A 95 23.00 11.67 -22.93
CA ASN A 95 23.17 10.43 -22.16
C ASN A 95 23.17 10.69 -20.64
N ILE A 96 23.93 11.69 -20.19
CA ILE A 96 24.02 12.06 -18.77
C ILE A 96 22.67 12.57 -18.25
N THR A 97 21.98 13.44 -18.99
CA THR A 97 20.65 13.93 -18.61
C THR A 97 19.64 12.79 -18.51
N LYS A 98 19.70 11.81 -19.42
CA LYS A 98 18.83 10.62 -19.39
C LYS A 98 19.09 9.74 -18.16
N ILE A 99 20.36 9.54 -17.79
CA ILE A 99 20.76 8.77 -16.59
C ILE A 99 20.32 9.49 -15.32
N ILE A 100 20.55 10.81 -15.25
CA ILE A 100 20.17 11.65 -14.12
C ILE A 100 18.66 11.60 -13.93
N ASN A 101 17.87 11.89 -14.97
CA ASN A 101 16.42 11.91 -14.85
C ASN A 101 15.85 10.56 -14.41
N LYS A 102 16.47 9.44 -14.82
CA LYS A 102 16.07 8.09 -14.37
C LYS A 102 16.26 7.86 -12.85
N HIS A 103 17.13 8.62 -12.19
CA HIS A 103 17.44 8.48 -10.76
C HIS A 103 17.10 9.74 -9.95
N SER A 104 16.49 10.76 -10.58
CA SER A 104 16.14 12.03 -9.92
C SER A 104 14.73 12.05 -9.37
N ASP A 105 13.94 11.01 -9.63
CA ASP A 105 12.57 10.85 -9.12
C ASP A 105 12.57 10.70 -7.60
N HIS A 106 12.47 11.83 -6.90
CA HIS A 106 12.26 11.84 -5.45
C HIS A 106 10.76 11.69 -5.21
N ASN A 107 10.37 10.46 -4.89
CA ASN A 107 8.99 10.17 -4.58
C ASN A 107 8.66 10.67 -3.17
N ILE A 108 7.50 11.31 -2.99
CA ILE A 108 6.88 11.57 -1.66
C ILE A 108 6.90 10.30 -0.79
N GLU A 109 6.83 9.13 -1.43
CA GLU A 109 6.97 7.82 -0.81
C GLU A 109 8.25 7.71 0.05
N GLU A 110 9.40 8.21 -0.40
CA GLU A 110 10.65 8.17 0.39
C GLU A 110 10.57 9.00 1.67
N LEU A 111 9.77 10.07 1.68
CA LEU A 111 9.56 10.88 2.88
C LEU A 111 8.60 10.19 3.88
N ILE A 112 7.71 9.32 3.41
CA ILE A 112 6.69 8.67 4.22
C ILE A 112 7.11 7.26 4.67
N ASN A 113 7.94 6.56 3.89
CA ASN A 113 8.41 5.21 4.18
C ASN A 113 9.01 5.03 5.59
N PRO A 114 9.88 5.92 6.10
CA PRO A 114 10.41 5.79 7.46
C PRO A 114 9.33 5.79 8.54
N ILE A 115 8.29 6.61 8.35
CA ILE A 115 7.13 6.63 9.27
C ILE A 115 6.36 5.31 9.14
N GLY A 116 6.12 4.85 7.91
CA GLY A 116 5.44 3.58 7.65
C GLY A 116 6.14 2.41 8.33
N TYR A 117 7.47 2.32 8.19
CA TYR A 117 8.28 1.27 8.83
C TYR A 117 8.22 1.31 10.36
N PHE A 118 7.99 2.48 10.95
CA PHE A 118 7.80 2.62 12.38
C PHE A 118 6.36 2.32 12.83
N LEU A 119 5.35 2.87 12.15
CA LEU A 119 3.94 2.78 12.55
C LEU A 119 3.29 1.44 12.22
N ILE A 120 3.65 0.81 11.10
CA ILE A 120 3.02 -0.45 10.66
C ILE A 120 3.28 -1.57 11.67
N PRO A 121 4.51 -1.84 12.15
CA PRO A 121 4.74 -2.84 13.19
C PRO A 121 3.98 -2.53 14.49
N ILE A 122 3.95 -1.27 14.92
CA ILE A 122 3.21 -0.85 16.12
C ILE A 122 1.72 -1.14 15.96
N PHE A 123 1.13 -0.82 14.81
CA PHE A 123 -0.27 -1.14 14.50
C PHE A 123 -0.54 -2.64 14.64
N PHE A 124 0.30 -3.50 14.08
CA PHE A 124 0.14 -4.95 14.19
C PHE A 124 0.29 -5.47 15.62
N VAL A 125 1.24 -4.94 16.39
CA VAL A 125 1.43 -5.30 17.80
C VAL A 125 0.22 -4.89 18.63
N VAL A 126 -0.25 -3.64 18.50
CA VAL A 126 -1.43 -3.14 19.24
C VAL A 126 -2.69 -3.92 18.87
N THR A 127 -2.90 -4.20 17.58
CA THR A 127 -4.05 -4.99 17.13
C THR A 127 -3.98 -6.43 17.66
N GLY A 128 -2.78 -7.03 17.67
CA GLY A 128 -2.54 -8.35 18.23
C GLY A 128 -2.80 -8.41 19.74
N MET A 129 -2.37 -7.39 20.49
CA MET A 129 -2.65 -7.29 21.94
C MET A 129 -4.14 -7.13 22.25
N ALA A 130 -4.95 -6.64 21.31
CA ALA A 130 -6.40 -6.50 21.48
C ALA A 130 -7.16 -7.83 21.32
N VAL A 131 -6.48 -8.91 20.93
CA VAL A 131 -7.05 -10.26 20.85
C VAL A 131 -7.16 -10.84 22.27
N LYS A 132 -8.38 -11.27 22.63
CA LYS A 132 -8.63 -11.94 23.92
C LYS A 132 -8.16 -13.39 23.86
N LEU A 133 -7.08 -13.72 24.56
CA LEU A 133 -6.53 -15.10 24.57
C LEU A 133 -7.54 -16.11 25.12
N GLU A 134 -8.44 -15.69 26.01
CA GLU A 134 -9.51 -16.53 26.54
C GLU A 134 -10.42 -17.04 25.43
N THR A 135 -10.71 -16.19 24.43
CA THR A 135 -11.52 -16.58 23.27
C THR A 135 -10.79 -17.57 22.35
N MET A 136 -9.47 -17.68 22.44
CA MET A 136 -8.70 -18.66 21.66
C MET A 136 -8.78 -20.09 22.21
N PHE A 137 -9.13 -20.24 23.50
CA PHE A 137 -9.41 -21.54 24.11
C PHE A 137 -10.84 -22.02 23.85
N ASP A 138 -11.71 -21.16 23.34
CA ASP A 138 -13.06 -21.54 22.92
C ASP A 138 -13.00 -22.31 21.59
N MET A 139 -13.33 -23.60 21.66
CA MET A 139 -13.37 -24.50 20.50
C MET A 139 -14.31 -23.98 19.40
N LYS A 140 -15.38 -23.25 19.75
CA LYS A 140 -16.31 -22.65 18.79
C LYS A 140 -15.66 -21.50 18.04
N VAL A 141 -14.91 -20.64 18.73
CA VAL A 141 -14.16 -19.53 18.10
C VAL A 141 -13.10 -20.07 17.15
N LEU A 142 -12.34 -21.07 17.60
CA LEU A 142 -11.27 -21.66 16.79
C LEU A 142 -11.82 -22.38 15.55
N SER A 143 -12.91 -23.13 15.69
CA SER A 143 -13.54 -23.84 14.56
C SER A 143 -14.10 -22.86 13.51
N VAL A 144 -14.74 -21.77 13.93
CA VAL A 144 -15.21 -20.72 13.01
C VAL A 144 -14.05 -20.01 12.32
N ALA A 145 -12.98 -19.68 13.06
CA ALA A 145 -11.78 -19.06 12.48
C ALA A 145 -11.09 -19.96 11.44
N LEU A 146 -11.00 -21.27 11.73
CA LEU A 146 -10.45 -22.23 10.79
C LEU A 146 -11.34 -22.39 9.55
N ALA A 147 -12.66 -22.48 9.74
CA ALA A 147 -13.62 -22.56 8.64
C ALA A 147 -13.53 -21.31 7.74
N LEU A 148 -13.47 -20.11 8.33
CA LEU A 148 -13.30 -18.87 7.57
C LEU A 148 -11.96 -18.80 6.85
N THR A 149 -10.88 -19.31 7.46
CA THR A 149 -9.57 -19.43 6.79
C THR A 149 -9.69 -20.32 5.55
N ILE A 150 -10.30 -21.50 5.67
CA ILE A 150 -10.48 -22.43 4.54
C ILE A 150 -11.32 -21.77 3.43
N VAL A 151 -12.43 -21.14 3.79
CA VAL A 151 -13.29 -20.41 2.84
C VAL A 151 -12.52 -19.28 2.15
N ALA A 152 -11.68 -18.54 2.88
CA ALA A 152 -10.86 -17.47 2.32
C ALA A 152 -9.85 -18.01 1.29
N PHE A 153 -9.17 -19.12 1.58
CA PHE A 153 -8.27 -19.77 0.63
C PHE A 153 -9.02 -20.24 -0.62
N ILE A 154 -10.07 -21.03 -0.45
CA ILE A 154 -10.84 -21.60 -1.57
C ILE A 154 -11.43 -20.48 -2.43
N GLY A 155 -12.06 -19.48 -1.82
CA GLY A 155 -12.67 -18.37 -2.54
C GLY A 155 -11.66 -17.59 -3.38
N LYS A 156 -10.45 -17.36 -2.86
CA LYS A 156 -9.39 -16.65 -3.60
C LYS A 156 -8.76 -17.50 -4.70
N ILE A 157 -8.59 -18.79 -4.46
CA ILE A 157 -8.13 -19.74 -5.48
C ILE A 157 -9.13 -19.82 -6.63
N ILE A 158 -10.43 -19.95 -6.33
CA ILE A 158 -11.51 -19.95 -7.34
C ILE A 158 -11.50 -18.64 -8.14
N ALA A 159 -11.39 -17.49 -7.47
CA ALA A 159 -11.31 -16.20 -8.14
C ALA A 159 -10.10 -16.10 -9.09
N GLY A 160 -8.98 -16.74 -8.75
CA GLY A 160 -7.81 -16.86 -9.63
C GLY A 160 -8.09 -17.54 -10.97
N PHE A 161 -9.11 -18.42 -11.06
CA PHE A 161 -9.46 -19.06 -12.32
C PHE A 161 -10.10 -18.12 -13.35
N VAL A 162 -10.63 -16.98 -12.89
CA VAL A 162 -11.18 -15.91 -13.73
C VAL A 162 -10.06 -15.02 -14.30
N ALA A 163 -8.81 -15.20 -13.85
CA ALA A 163 -7.69 -14.50 -14.45
C ALA A 163 -7.52 -14.83 -15.94
N GLY A 164 -7.01 -13.87 -16.69
CA GLY A 164 -6.89 -13.89 -18.15
C GLY A 164 -6.08 -15.07 -18.72
N LYS A 165 -5.95 -15.12 -20.05
CA LYS A 165 -5.13 -16.15 -20.71
C LYS A 165 -3.64 -15.87 -20.49
N GLY A 166 -2.82 -16.91 -20.42
CA GLY A 166 -1.35 -16.81 -20.35
C GLY A 166 -0.76 -16.59 -18.94
N VAL A 167 -1.56 -16.71 -17.88
CA VAL A 167 -1.09 -16.56 -16.49
C VAL A 167 -1.35 -17.82 -15.67
N ASN A 168 -0.51 -18.05 -14.65
CA ASN A 168 -0.72 -19.14 -13.71
C ASN A 168 -1.85 -18.77 -12.72
N LYS A 169 -3.06 -19.26 -13.02
CA LYS A 169 -4.29 -19.01 -12.25
C LYS A 169 -4.19 -19.42 -10.77
N ILE A 170 -3.49 -20.53 -10.49
CA ILE A 170 -3.28 -21.02 -9.11
C ILE A 170 -2.36 -20.06 -8.36
N LEU A 171 -1.28 -19.61 -9.02
CA LEU A 171 -0.35 -18.65 -8.45
C LEU A 171 -1.04 -17.32 -8.13
N ILE A 172 -1.90 -16.83 -9.03
CA ILE A 172 -2.72 -15.64 -8.80
C ILE A 172 -3.65 -15.86 -7.61
N GLY A 173 -4.36 -16.99 -7.59
CA GLY A 173 -5.27 -17.34 -6.51
C GLY A 173 -4.60 -17.31 -5.14
N PHE A 174 -3.47 -17.99 -4.99
CA PHE A 174 -2.67 -17.96 -3.76
C PHE A 174 -2.07 -16.58 -3.46
N GLY A 175 -1.63 -15.84 -4.48
CA GLY A 175 -1.14 -14.47 -4.32
C GLY A 175 -2.19 -13.50 -3.78
N MET A 176 -3.48 -13.81 -3.95
CA MET A 176 -4.61 -13.01 -3.45
C MET A 176 -5.18 -13.49 -2.11
N VAL A 177 -4.65 -14.57 -1.53
CA VAL A 177 -5.09 -15.11 -0.22
C VAL A 177 -4.73 -14.20 0.96
N PRO A 178 -3.49 -13.66 1.08
CA PRO A 178 -3.09 -12.89 2.25
C PRO A 178 -4.04 -11.74 2.46
N ARG A 179 -4.70 -11.72 3.61
CA ARG A 179 -5.46 -10.54 4.03
C ARG A 179 -4.53 -9.63 4.80
N GLY A 180 -4.34 -8.43 4.31
CA GLY A 180 -3.47 -7.45 4.93
C GLY A 180 -4.13 -6.65 6.06
N GLU A 181 -3.44 -5.56 6.39
CA GLU A 181 -3.80 -4.54 7.37
C GLU A 181 -5.24 -4.01 7.26
N VAL A 182 -5.75 -3.83 6.04
CA VAL A 182 -7.06 -3.22 5.81
C VAL A 182 -8.18 -4.00 6.50
N GLY A 183 -8.14 -5.34 6.47
CA GLY A 183 -9.15 -6.17 7.12
C GLY A 183 -9.15 -6.04 8.65
N LEU A 184 -7.96 -5.94 9.24
CA LEU A 184 -7.77 -5.74 10.68
C LEU A 184 -8.24 -4.35 11.13
N ILE A 185 -7.99 -3.33 10.30
CA ILE A 185 -8.46 -1.97 10.60
C ILE A 185 -9.99 -1.94 10.67
N PHE A 186 -10.67 -2.52 9.68
CA PHE A 186 -12.14 -2.59 9.69
C PHE A 186 -12.68 -3.37 10.90
N ALA A 187 -12.02 -4.47 11.29
CA ALA A 187 -12.39 -5.22 12.48
C ALA A 187 -12.22 -4.38 13.76
N THR A 188 -11.11 -3.64 13.87
CA THR A 188 -10.81 -2.78 15.02
C THR A 188 -11.80 -1.63 15.14
N ILE A 189 -12.11 -0.96 14.01
CA ILE A 189 -13.12 0.11 13.96
C ILE A 189 -14.49 -0.45 14.29
N GLY A 190 -14.87 -1.58 13.68
CA GLY A 190 -16.14 -2.24 13.95
C GLY A 190 -16.30 -2.64 15.42
N LYS A 191 -15.21 -3.08 16.07
CA LYS A 191 -15.17 -3.39 17.50
C LYS A 191 -15.35 -2.14 18.35
N THR A 192 -14.67 -1.05 17.99
CA THR A 192 -14.78 0.25 18.68
C THR A 192 -16.19 0.82 18.57
N LEU A 193 -16.87 0.62 17.44
CA LEU A 193 -18.25 1.03 17.22
C LEU A 193 -19.28 0.06 17.86
N GLY A 194 -18.84 -1.04 18.47
CA GLY A 194 -19.71 -2.06 19.07
C GLY A 194 -20.42 -2.98 18.06
N VAL A 195 -20.11 -2.86 16.77
CA VAL A 195 -20.71 -3.69 15.70
C VAL A 195 -20.05 -5.08 15.63
N VAL A 196 -18.77 -5.16 16.02
CA VAL A 196 -17.99 -6.40 16.04
C VAL A 196 -17.75 -6.80 17.50
N SER A 197 -18.21 -7.99 17.89
CA SER A 197 -17.95 -8.50 19.23
C SER A 197 -16.49 -8.92 19.40
N ASP A 198 -16.04 -9.12 20.64
CA ASP A 198 -14.69 -9.59 20.91
C ASP A 198 -14.39 -10.94 20.26
N GLU A 199 -15.36 -11.84 20.23
CA GLU A 199 -15.23 -13.17 19.60
C GLU A 199 -15.04 -13.02 18.09
N VAL A 200 -15.86 -12.20 17.43
CA VAL A 200 -15.74 -11.97 15.98
C VAL A 200 -14.42 -11.27 15.64
N PHE A 201 -13.98 -10.33 16.48
CA PHE A 201 -12.68 -9.69 16.33
C PHE A 201 -11.54 -10.73 16.40
N SER A 202 -11.52 -11.59 17.42
CA SER A 202 -10.52 -12.66 17.55
C SER A 202 -10.54 -13.61 16.35
N ILE A 203 -11.74 -14.00 15.88
CA ILE A 203 -11.91 -14.84 14.67
C ILE A 203 -11.24 -14.19 13.45
N ILE A 204 -11.49 -12.89 13.22
CA ILE A 204 -10.92 -12.17 12.08
C ILE A 204 -9.39 -12.09 12.20
N VAL A 205 -8.87 -11.80 13.39
CA VAL A 205 -7.42 -11.70 13.61
C VAL A 205 -6.73 -13.05 13.36
N ILE A 206 -7.28 -14.15 13.89
CA ILE A 206 -6.74 -15.51 13.66
C ILE A 206 -6.72 -15.82 12.15
N MET A 207 -7.82 -15.57 11.44
CA MET A 207 -7.88 -15.80 10.00
C MET A 207 -6.88 -14.95 9.23
N VAL A 208 -6.68 -13.68 9.60
CA VAL A 208 -5.67 -12.80 8.99
C VAL A 208 -4.25 -13.34 9.25
N ILE A 209 -3.94 -13.75 10.48
CA ILE A 209 -2.63 -14.32 10.82
C ILE A 209 -2.39 -15.61 10.01
N LEU A 210 -3.34 -16.53 9.98
CA LEU A 210 -3.20 -17.80 9.27
C LEU A 210 -3.06 -17.59 7.75
N THR A 211 -3.92 -16.77 7.14
CA THR A 211 -3.82 -16.47 5.70
C THR A 211 -2.52 -15.76 5.33
N THR A 212 -1.99 -14.90 6.21
CA THR A 212 -0.74 -14.17 5.96
C THR A 212 0.50 -15.02 6.18
N LEU A 213 0.55 -15.86 7.22
CA LEU A 213 1.72 -16.68 7.52
C LEU A 213 1.82 -17.91 6.61
N LEU A 214 0.69 -18.53 6.26
CA LEU A 214 0.70 -19.74 5.43
C LEU A 214 0.94 -19.46 3.95
N THR A 215 0.57 -18.28 3.45
CA THR A 215 0.68 -18.01 2.01
C THR A 215 2.13 -17.92 1.49
N PRO A 216 3.05 -17.13 2.07
CA PRO A 216 4.41 -17.01 1.55
C PRO A 216 5.12 -18.35 1.29
N PRO A 217 5.16 -19.33 2.24
CA PRO A 217 5.82 -20.60 1.97
C PRO A 217 5.13 -21.40 0.85
N ILE A 218 3.79 -21.37 0.79
CA ILE A 218 3.04 -22.03 -0.28
C ILE A 218 3.33 -21.37 -1.63
N LEU A 219 3.30 -20.04 -1.68
CA LEU A 219 3.52 -19.26 -2.90
C LEU A 219 4.94 -19.44 -3.43
N THR A 220 5.95 -19.39 -2.56
CA THR A 220 7.35 -19.66 -2.94
C THR A 220 7.52 -21.09 -3.48
N TYR A 221 6.87 -22.08 -2.89
CA TYR A 221 6.88 -23.45 -3.40
C TYR A 221 6.24 -23.55 -4.80
N LEU A 222 5.09 -22.91 -5.01
CA LEU A 222 4.39 -22.90 -6.30
C LEU A 222 5.21 -22.18 -7.38
N LEU A 223 5.83 -21.04 -7.06
CA LEU A 223 6.72 -20.30 -7.96
C LEU A 223 7.90 -21.17 -8.40
N LYS A 224 8.57 -21.84 -7.46
CA LYS A 224 9.71 -22.71 -7.76
C LYS A 224 9.32 -23.89 -8.65
N LYS A 225 8.12 -24.44 -8.45
CA LYS A 225 7.58 -25.52 -9.28
C LYS A 225 7.26 -25.03 -10.70
N SER A 226 6.68 -23.84 -10.85
CA SER A 226 6.40 -23.24 -12.15
C SER A 226 7.68 -22.91 -12.93
N ALA A 227 8.68 -22.31 -12.27
CA ALA A 227 9.96 -21.99 -12.89
C ALA A 227 10.73 -23.22 -13.39
N LYS A 228 10.53 -24.39 -12.75
CA LYS A 228 11.13 -25.66 -13.21
C LYS A 228 10.44 -26.25 -14.45
N ASN A 229 9.19 -25.89 -14.69
CA ASN A 229 8.39 -26.38 -15.81
C ASN A 229 8.49 -25.48 -17.05
N GLU A 230 9.00 -24.25 -16.90
CA GLU A 230 9.44 -23.40 -18.01
C GLU A 230 10.87 -23.81 -18.35
N THR A 231 11.03 -24.76 -19.28
CA THR A 231 12.34 -25.07 -19.89
C THR A 231 13.01 -23.77 -20.34
N PRO A 232 14.32 -23.58 -20.09
CA PRO A 232 15.01 -22.40 -20.60
C PRO A 232 14.86 -22.39 -22.11
N VAL A 233 14.20 -21.35 -22.63
CA VAL A 233 14.26 -21.04 -24.06
C VAL A 233 15.73 -20.74 -24.32
N VAL A 234 16.38 -21.69 -24.98
CA VAL A 234 17.77 -21.62 -25.42
C VAL A 234 17.95 -20.28 -26.14
N ALA A 235 18.82 -19.44 -25.59
CA ALA A 235 19.35 -18.26 -26.27
C ALA A 235 20.45 -18.69 -27.25
#